data_AF-A0A0C2GZ10-F1
#
_entry.id   AF-A0A0C2GZ10-F1
#
_cell.length_a   1.000
_cell.length_b   1.000
_cell.length_c   1.000
_cell.angle_alpha   90.00
_cell.angle_beta   90.00
_cell.angle_gamma   90.00
#
_symmetry.space_group_name_H-M   'P 1'
#
loop_
_entity.id
_entity.type
_entity.pdbx_description
1 polymer ?
#
loop_
_entity_poly.entity_id
_entity_poly.type
_entity_poly.pdbx_seq_one_letter_code
_entity_poly.pdbx_strand_id
1 'polypeptide(L)' 'MKSILNYARKAARLSQMLRSQPISPQELLLRHAEFAARFGKLPNLDPHGRHLSVVQYYLLDVVASPYKAKIGMMD' A
#
# COMPACT_ATOMS: atom_id res chain seq x y z
N MET A 1 -26.74 15.69 -8.97
CA MET A 1 -27.51 14.47 -9.31
C MET A 1 -26.69 13.39 -10.04
N LYS A 2 -25.84 13.73 -11.04
CA LYS A 2 -25.02 12.74 -11.78
C LYS A 2 -24.01 11.94 -10.91
N SER A 3 -23.42 12.52 -9.86
CA SER A 3 -22.44 11.80 -9.01
C SER A 3 -23.08 10.72 -8.13
N ILE A 4 -24.24 11.00 -7.51
CA ILE A 4 -24.94 10.07 -6.60
C ILE A 4 -25.37 8.80 -7.36
N LEU A 5 -25.94 8.96 -8.56
CA LEU A 5 -26.31 7.84 -9.43
C LEU A 5 -25.09 7.01 -9.87
N ASN A 6 -23.92 7.63 -10.02
CA ASN A 6 -22.67 6.94 -10.32
C ASN A 6 -22.18 6.11 -9.12
N TYR A 7 -22.23 6.67 -7.90
CA TYR A 7 -21.89 5.93 -6.67
C TYR A 7 -22.83 4.74 -6.46
N ALA A 8 -24.14 4.93 -6.58
CA ALA A 8 -25.12 3.86 -6.43
C ALA A 8 -24.87 2.72 -7.44
N ARG A 9 -24.58 3.05 -8.71
CA ARG A 9 -24.25 2.06 -9.74
C ARG A 9 -22.94 1.30 -9.44
N LYS A 10 -21.91 2.01 -8.98
CA LYS A 10 -20.63 1.39 -8.58
C LYS A 10 -20.80 0.48 -7.36
N ALA A 11 -21.60 0.89 -6.37
CA ALA A 11 -21.91 0.09 -5.19
C ALA A 11 -22.69 -1.18 -5.56
N ALA A 12 -23.69 -1.08 -6.45
CA ALA A 12 -24.43 -2.24 -6.95
C ALA A 12 -23.50 -3.23 -7.68
N ARG A 13 -22.63 -2.73 -8.56
CA ARG A 13 -21.62 -3.56 -9.25
C ARG A 13 -20.66 -4.23 -8.26
N LEU A 14 -20.16 -3.49 -7.27
CA LEU A 14 -19.27 -4.04 -6.25
C LEU A 14 -19.97 -5.13 -5.43
N SER A 15 -21.21 -4.89 -5.00
CA SER A 15 -22.01 -5.90 -4.28
C SER A 15 -22.18 -7.18 -5.08
N GLN A 16 -22.46 -7.06 -6.39
CA GLN A 16 -22.53 -8.22 -7.28
C GLN A 16 -21.20 -8.96 -7.34
N MET A 17 -20.08 -8.23 -7.51
CA MET A 17 -18.74 -8.84 -7.52
C MET A 17 -18.40 -9.55 -6.21
N LEU A 18 -18.73 -8.97 -5.06
CA LEU A 18 -18.50 -9.56 -3.73
C LEU A 18 -19.31 -10.85 -3.54
N ARG A 19 -20.55 -10.89 -4.03
CA ARG A 19 -21.42 -12.08 -3.95
C ARG A 19 -21.01 -13.17 -4.94
N SER A 20 -20.40 -12.80 -6.06
CA SER A 20 -19.93 -13.72 -7.09
C SER A 20 -18.48 -14.17 -6.92
N GLN A 21 -17.84 -13.88 -5.78
CA GLN A 21 -16.49 -14.37 -5.53
C GLN A 21 -16.46 -15.91 -5.48
N PRO A 22 -15.45 -16.54 -6.08
CA PRO A 22 -15.36 -18.00 -6.17
C PRO A 22 -15.07 -18.68 -4.82
N ILE A 23 -14.55 -17.94 -3.84
CA ILE A 23 -14.23 -18.41 -2.50
C ILE A 23 -14.97 -17.53 -1.51
N SER A 24 -15.58 -18.14 -0.48
CA SER A 24 -16.27 -17.38 0.55
C SER A 24 -15.29 -16.52 1.35
N PRO A 25 -15.67 -15.30 1.77
CA PRO A 25 -14.80 -14.46 2.60
C PRO A 25 -14.35 -15.15 3.90
N GLN A 26 -15.20 -15.98 4.49
CA GLN A 26 -14.88 -16.73 5.72
C GLN A 26 -13.78 -17.76 5.48
N GLU A 27 -13.88 -18.53 4.41
CA GLU A 27 -12.87 -19.52 4.03
C GLU A 27 -11.55 -18.87 3.63
N LEU A 28 -11.61 -17.74 2.91
CA LEU A 28 -10.43 -16.96 2.56
C LEU A 28 -9.69 -16.49 3.82
N LEU A 29 -10.42 -15.95 4.80
CA LEU A 29 -9.84 -15.53 6.09
C LEU A 29 -9.21 -16.71 6.84
N LEU A 30 -9.92 -17.85 6.91
CA LEU A 30 -9.40 -19.04 7.57
C LEU A 30 -8.11 -19.54 6.91
N ARG A 31 -8.06 -19.63 5.57
CA ARG A 31 -6.86 -20.02 4.83
C ARG A 31 -5.68 -19.08 5.06
N HIS A 32 -5.93 -17.77 5.12
CA HIS A 32 -4.87 -16.81 5.44
C HIS A 32 -4.39 -16.93 6.89
N ALA A 33 -5.31 -17.17 7.83
CA ALA A 33 -4.96 -17.40 9.23
C ALA A 33 -4.15 -18.69 9.41
N GLU A 34 -4.54 -19.79 8.75
CA GLU A 34 -3.81 -21.06 8.73
C GLU A 34 -2.42 -20.90 8.11
N PHE A 35 -2.33 -20.18 6.99
CA PHE A 35 -1.05 -19.87 6.35
C PHE A 35 -0.13 -19.09 7.30
N ALA A 36 -0.67 -18.05 7.95
CA ALA A 36 0.06 -17.26 8.94
C ALA A 36 0.45 -18.08 10.18
N ALA A 37 -0.41 -19.00 10.66
CA ALA A 37 -0.09 -19.88 11.77
C ALA A 37 0.99 -20.91 11.40
N ARG A 38 0.98 -21.42 10.16
CA ARG A 38 1.92 -22.42 9.67
C ARG A 38 3.31 -21.85 9.38
N PHE A 39 3.39 -20.67 8.78
CA PHE A 39 4.65 -20.10 8.29
C PHE A 39 5.10 -18.86 9.07
N GLY A 40 4.21 -18.23 9.85
CA GLY A 40 4.54 -17.07 10.67
C GLY A 40 5.02 -15.88 9.84
N LYS A 41 6.17 -15.31 10.23
CA LYS A 41 6.77 -14.17 9.55
C LYS A 41 7.48 -14.64 8.28
N LEU A 42 7.05 -14.11 7.13
CA LEU A 42 7.78 -14.27 5.88
C LEU A 42 8.83 -13.15 5.78
N PRO A 43 10.14 -13.47 5.75
CA PRO A 43 11.19 -12.44 5.64
C PRO A 43 11.08 -11.62 4.36
N ASN A 44 10.50 -12.20 3.29
CA ASN A 44 10.24 -11.48 2.03
C ASN A 44 9.08 -10.47 2.12
N LEU A 45 8.21 -10.57 3.14
CA LEU A 45 7.15 -9.60 3.41
C LEU A 45 7.62 -8.52 4.40
N ASP A 46 8.90 -8.55 4.78
CA ASP A 46 9.51 -7.48 5.53
C ASP A 46 9.98 -6.36 4.58
N PRO A 47 9.29 -5.20 4.51
CA PRO A 47 9.81 -4.06 3.76
C PRO A 47 11.18 -3.61 4.29
N HIS A 48 12.19 -3.72 3.42
CA HIS A 48 13.55 -3.23 3.68
C HIS A 48 13.62 -1.76 4.12
N GLY A 49 12.58 -0.97 3.83
CA GLY A 49 12.42 0.39 4.34
C GLY A 49 12.54 0.50 5.87
N ARG A 50 12.15 -0.53 6.63
CA ARG A 50 12.32 -0.54 8.11
C ARG A 50 13.77 -0.55 8.58
N HIS A 51 14.70 -0.87 7.69
CA HIS A 51 16.13 -1.00 7.99
C HIS A 51 16.91 0.21 7.48
N LEU A 52 16.25 1.16 6.82
CA LEU A 52 16.87 2.37 6.31
C LEU A 52 17.05 3.41 7.43
N SER A 53 18.15 4.14 7.39
CA SER A 53 18.34 5.32 8.22
C SER A 53 17.37 6.44 7.82
N VAL A 54 17.08 7.38 8.72
CA VAL A 54 16.20 8.53 8.45
C VAL A 54 16.63 9.30 7.19
N VAL A 55 17.94 9.44 6.97
CA VAL A 55 18.51 10.12 5.80
C VAL A 55 18.15 9.40 4.49
N GLN A 56 18.28 8.06 4.47
CA GLN A 56 17.97 7.24 3.29
C GLN A 56 16.45 7.11 3.07
N TYR A 57 15.68 6.95 4.14
CA TYR A 57 14.22 6.78 4.07
C TYR A 57 13.54 8.01 3.45
N TYR A 58 14.02 9.21 3.78
CA TYR A 58 13.50 10.47 3.26
C TYR A 58 14.27 11.04 2.07
N LEU A 59 15.32 10.36 1.59
CA LEU A 59 16.16 10.82 0.47
C LEU A 59 16.64 12.27 0.69
N LEU A 60 17.10 12.58 1.90
CA LEU A 60 17.46 13.95 2.29
C LEU A 60 18.62 14.51 1.45
N ASP A 61 19.47 13.65 0.90
CA ASP A 61 20.53 14.00 -0.05
C ASP A 61 19.97 14.53 -1.38
N VAL A 62 18.95 13.87 -1.94
CA VAL A 62 18.25 14.31 -3.16
C VAL A 62 17.50 15.61 -2.92
N VAL A 63 16.90 15.79 -1.75
CA VAL A 63 16.23 17.04 -1.37
C VAL A 63 17.24 18.16 -1.13
N ALA A 64 18.37 17.89 -0.47
CA ALA A 64 19.39 18.88 -0.15
C ALA A 64 20.25 19.30 -1.37
N SER A 65 20.41 18.41 -2.36
CA SER A 65 21.18 18.68 -3.58
C SER A 65 20.75 19.97 -4.32
N PRO A 66 19.45 20.20 -4.63
CA PRO A 66 19.01 21.46 -5.22
C PRO A 66 19.18 22.67 -4.30
N TYR A 67 19.10 22.51 -2.97
CA TYR A 67 19.36 23.62 -2.03
C TYR A 67 20.84 24.02 -2.00
N LYS A 68 21.77 23.05 -2.06
CA LYS A 68 23.20 23.34 -2.16
C LYS A 68 23.57 23.99 -3.49
N ALA A 69 23.00 23.52 -4.60
CA ALA A 69 23.23 24.12 -5.92
C ALA A 69 22.74 25.57 -5.99
N LYS A 70 21.63 25.89 -5.30
CA LYS A 70 21.09 27.26 -5.22
C LYS A 70 21.94 28.19 -4.34
N ILE A 71 22.49 27.69 -3.23
CA ILE A 71 23.36 28.49 -2.34
C ILE A 71 24.75 28.70 -2.97
N GLY A 72 25.32 27.69 -3.63
CA GLY A 72 26.60 27.81 -4.34
C GLY A 72 26.55 28.63 -5.64
N MET A 73 25.35 29.05 -6.08
CA MET A 73 25.16 30.03 -7.17
C MET A 73 25.01 31.48 -6.65
N MET A 74 25.10 31.67 -5.33
CA MET A 74 24.87 32.94 -4.65
C MET A 74 26.15 33.50 -3.97
N ASP A 75 27.31 32.95 -4.36
CA ASP A 75 28.65 33.53 -4.19
C ASP A 75 29.16 34.03 -5.56
#